data_AF-A0A366G4L5-F1
#
_entry.id   AF-A0A366G4L5-F1
#
_cell.length_a   1.000
_cell.length_b   1.000
_cell.length_c   1.000
_cell.angle_alpha   90.00
_cell.angle_beta   90.00
_cell.angle_gamma   90.00
#
_symmetry.space_group_name_H-M   'P 1'
#
loop_
_entity.id
_entity.type
_entity.pdbx_description
1 polymer ?
#
loop_
_entity_poly.entity_id
_entity_poly.type
_entity_poly.pdbx_seq_one_letter_code
_entity_poly.pdbx_strand_id
1 'polypeptide(L)'
;MESKTQADLHSDDLAVDRFATAMKAKLAKSRQKGRGGWDDKTQCSGEHLANLLVEHLAKGNEGTFEDVANFAMMLHQRGESTDILAKKIDDNDRYVQELEHGYEQLNLWLLGILAEHESTGNATNTINEVRQYYTNMGNANGKK
;
A
#
# COMPACT_ATOMS: atom_id res chain seq x y z
N MET A 1 9.37 -15.52 -46.01
CA MET A 1 9.25 -14.89 -44.68
C MET A 1 10.59 -14.25 -44.40
N GLU A 2 10.69 -12.95 -44.64
CA GLU A 2 11.95 -12.21 -44.48
C GLU A 2 12.32 -12.16 -43.00
N SER A 3 13.49 -12.71 -42.68
CA SER A 3 14.11 -12.59 -41.37
C SER A 3 14.54 -11.14 -41.20
N LYS A 4 13.86 -10.41 -40.29
CA LYS A 4 14.34 -9.11 -39.84
C LYS A 4 15.76 -9.27 -39.33
N THR A 5 16.70 -8.60 -39.99
CA THR A 5 18.10 -8.61 -39.59
C THR A 5 18.25 -7.80 -38.31
N GLN A 6 19.20 -8.16 -37.44
CA GLN A 6 19.42 -7.58 -36.11
C GLN A 6 19.65 -6.04 -36.11
N ALA A 7 19.86 -5.43 -37.29
CA ALA A 7 19.98 -3.99 -37.51
C ALA A 7 18.65 -3.21 -37.49
N ASP A 8 17.50 -3.88 -37.59
CA ASP A 8 16.16 -3.24 -37.62
C ASP A 8 15.40 -3.31 -36.27
N LEU A 9 16.03 -3.81 -35.21
CA LEU A 9 15.42 -3.87 -33.88
C LEU A 9 15.73 -2.59 -33.12
N HIS A 10 14.67 -1.84 -32.75
CA HIS A 10 14.81 -0.63 -31.96
C HIS A 10 15.42 -0.97 -30.59
N SER A 11 16.23 -0.07 -30.04
CA SER A 11 16.89 -0.29 -28.73
C SER A 11 15.89 -0.57 -27.61
N ASP A 12 14.68 -0.02 -27.72
CA ASP A 12 13.60 -0.18 -26.74
C ASP A 12 13.07 -1.62 -26.73
N ASP A 13 12.84 -2.22 -27.91
CA ASP A 13 12.38 -3.61 -28.03
C ASP A 13 13.41 -4.55 -27.38
N LEU A 14 14.70 -4.33 -27.69
CA LEU A 14 15.78 -5.10 -27.10
C LEU A 14 15.87 -4.91 -25.57
N ALA A 15 15.54 -3.73 -25.06
CA ALA A 15 15.51 -3.46 -23.63
C ALA A 15 14.33 -4.16 -22.94
N VAL A 16 13.16 -4.13 -23.56
CA VAL A 16 11.97 -4.87 -23.10
C VAL A 16 12.23 -6.37 -23.07
N ASP A 17 12.85 -6.94 -24.11
CA ASP A 17 13.17 -8.37 -24.16
C ASP A 17 14.14 -8.81 -23.06
N ARG A 18 15.18 -8.00 -22.80
CA ARG A 18 16.11 -8.23 -21.69
C ARG A 18 15.39 -8.17 -20.35
N PHE A 19 14.52 -7.19 -20.16
CA PHE A 19 13.79 -7.03 -18.90
C PHE A 19 12.74 -8.14 -18.70
N ALA A 20 12.03 -8.53 -19.75
CA ALA A 20 11.11 -9.66 -19.73
C ALA A 20 11.83 -10.97 -19.36
N THR A 21 13.09 -11.14 -19.78
CA THR A 21 13.93 -12.27 -19.37
C THR A 21 14.20 -12.24 -17.85
N ALA A 22 14.55 -11.08 -17.30
CA ALA A 22 14.75 -10.90 -15.85
C ALA A 22 13.46 -11.15 -15.05
N MET A 23 12.32 -10.59 -15.51
CA MET A 23 10.99 -10.82 -14.93
C MET A 23 10.66 -12.32 -14.86
N LYS A 24 10.85 -13.06 -15.97
CA LYS A 24 10.60 -14.51 -16.03
C LYS A 24 11.50 -15.29 -15.07
N ALA A 25 12.78 -14.94 -14.99
CA ALA A 25 13.72 -15.56 -14.04
C ALA A 25 13.28 -15.33 -12.58
N LYS A 26 12.81 -14.13 -12.25
CA LYS A 26 12.30 -13.81 -10.92
C LYS A 26 11.03 -14.60 -10.59
N LEU A 27 10.07 -14.66 -11.51
CA LEU A 27 8.86 -15.46 -11.34
C LEU A 27 9.18 -16.95 -11.18
N ALA A 28 10.19 -17.47 -11.87
CA ALA A 28 10.65 -18.86 -11.70
C ALA A 28 11.14 -19.13 -10.28
N LYS A 29 11.97 -18.23 -9.72
CA LYS A 29 12.41 -18.29 -8.32
C LYS A 29 11.23 -18.20 -7.34
N SER A 30 10.24 -17.35 -7.63
CA SER A 30 9.02 -17.24 -6.80
C SER A 30 8.20 -18.53 -6.80
N ARG A 31 8.04 -19.19 -7.96
CA ARG A 31 7.37 -20.49 -8.06
C ARG A 31 8.08 -21.58 -7.25
N GLN A 32 9.41 -21.60 -7.25
CA GLN A 32 10.19 -22.52 -6.40
C GLN A 32 9.95 -22.30 -4.90
N LYS A 33 9.58 -21.09 -4.50
CA LYS A 33 9.18 -20.75 -3.11
C LYS A 33 7.70 -21.06 -2.82
N GLY A 34 7.00 -21.76 -3.71
CA GLY A 34 5.58 -22.07 -3.58
C GLY A 34 4.65 -20.87 -3.82
N ARG A 35 5.14 -19.76 -4.38
CA ARG A 35 4.31 -18.59 -4.69
C ARG A 35 3.76 -18.71 -6.11
N GLY A 36 2.45 -18.63 -6.26
CA GLY A 36 1.72 -18.77 -7.52
C GLY A 36 0.26 -18.32 -7.37
N GLY A 37 -0.61 -18.69 -8.33
CA GLY A 37 -2.05 -18.48 -8.25
C GLY A 37 -2.53 -17.03 -8.44
N TRP A 38 -1.65 -16.13 -8.87
CA TRP A 38 -2.02 -14.73 -9.14
C TRP A 38 -3.04 -14.60 -10.27
N ASP A 39 -3.06 -15.57 -11.18
CA ASP A 39 -3.95 -15.66 -12.34
C ASP A 39 -5.38 -16.11 -11.96
N ASP A 40 -5.55 -16.69 -10.77
CA ASP A 40 -6.85 -17.07 -10.22
C ASP A 40 -7.38 -15.99 -9.26
N LYS A 41 -8.47 -15.31 -9.67
CA LYS A 41 -9.11 -14.24 -8.89
C LYS A 41 -9.69 -14.73 -7.55
N THR A 42 -9.95 -16.03 -7.40
CA THR A 42 -10.45 -16.62 -6.15
C THR A 42 -9.35 -16.86 -5.12
N GLN A 43 -8.11 -17.05 -5.59
CA GLN A 43 -6.94 -17.25 -4.73
C GLN A 43 -6.21 -15.93 -4.44
N CYS A 44 -6.29 -14.96 -5.36
CA CYS A 44 -5.59 -13.69 -5.26
C CYS A 44 -6.50 -12.55 -5.75
N SER A 45 -6.89 -11.63 -4.86
CA SER A 45 -7.71 -10.49 -5.27
C SER A 45 -6.90 -9.44 -6.04
N GLY A 46 -7.58 -8.62 -6.84
CA GLY A 46 -6.93 -7.50 -7.53
C GLY A 46 -6.36 -6.49 -6.54
N GLU A 47 -7.08 -6.23 -5.45
CA GLU A 47 -6.67 -5.31 -4.39
C GLU A 47 -5.39 -5.81 -3.70
N HIS A 48 -5.27 -7.12 -3.49
CA HIS A 48 -4.06 -7.70 -2.93
C HIS A 48 -2.85 -7.48 -3.86
N LEU A 49 -3.00 -7.68 -5.17
CA LEU A 49 -1.94 -7.40 -6.14
C LEU A 49 -1.59 -5.90 -6.21
N ALA A 50 -2.60 -5.03 -6.14
CA ALA A 50 -2.40 -3.58 -6.09
C ALA A 50 -1.62 -3.16 -4.84
N ASN A 51 -1.94 -3.75 -3.68
CA ASN A 51 -1.19 -3.54 -2.43
C ASN A 51 0.26 -3.96 -2.59
N LEU A 52 0.51 -5.16 -3.14
CA LEU A 52 1.87 -5.64 -3.36
C LEU A 52 2.64 -4.72 -4.32
N LEU A 53 2.01 -4.22 -5.39
CA LEU A 53 2.64 -3.26 -6.29
C LEU A 53 3.07 -1.99 -5.55
N VAL A 54 2.14 -1.34 -4.83
CA VAL A 54 2.42 -0.10 -4.09
C VAL A 54 3.50 -0.30 -3.04
N GLU A 55 3.45 -1.38 -2.27
CA GLU A 55 4.47 -1.70 -1.27
C GLU A 55 5.86 -1.86 -1.87
N HIS A 56 5.98 -2.46 -3.07
CA HIS A 56 7.29 -2.69 -3.68
C HIS A 56 7.89 -1.42 -4.29
N LEU A 57 7.11 -0.37 -4.56
CA LEU A 57 7.64 0.92 -5.00
C LEU A 57 8.60 1.53 -3.97
N ALA A 58 8.41 1.28 -2.67
CA ALA A 58 9.20 1.87 -1.59
C ALA A 58 10.35 0.98 -1.06
N LYS A 59 10.47 -0.28 -1.48
CA LYS A 59 11.40 -1.25 -0.86
C LYS A 59 12.88 -1.04 -1.22
N GLY A 60 13.17 -0.50 -2.41
CA GLY A 60 14.53 -0.12 -2.83
C GLY A 60 15.60 -1.23 -2.75
N ASN A 61 15.23 -2.50 -2.96
CA ASN A 61 16.15 -3.64 -2.89
C ASN A 61 16.47 -4.25 -4.27
N GLU A 62 17.46 -5.15 -4.33
CA GLU A 62 17.80 -5.85 -5.58
C GLU A 62 16.58 -6.58 -6.15
N GLY A 63 16.27 -6.30 -7.41
CA GLY A 63 15.13 -6.87 -8.11
C GLY A 63 13.80 -6.13 -7.89
N THR A 64 13.77 -4.99 -7.19
CA THR A 64 12.54 -4.20 -6.98
C THR A 64 11.85 -3.87 -8.31
N PHE A 65 12.61 -3.52 -9.35
CA PHE A 65 12.04 -3.20 -10.66
C PHE A 65 11.29 -4.40 -11.27
N GLU A 66 11.84 -5.61 -11.19
CA GLU A 66 11.19 -6.83 -11.64
C GLU A 66 9.96 -7.18 -10.80
N ASP A 67 9.95 -6.89 -9.50
CA ASP A 67 8.75 -7.08 -8.67
C ASP A 67 7.64 -6.13 -9.11
N VAL A 68 7.94 -4.83 -9.21
CA VAL A 68 7.01 -3.79 -9.69
C VAL A 68 6.46 -4.17 -11.07
N ALA A 69 7.34 -4.53 -12.00
CA ALA A 69 6.92 -4.92 -13.34
C ALA A 69 6.09 -6.20 -13.37
N ASN A 70 6.42 -7.19 -12.54
CA ASN A 70 5.63 -8.42 -12.45
C ASN A 70 4.24 -8.15 -11.88
N PHE A 71 4.09 -7.37 -10.82
CA PHE A 71 2.76 -7.04 -10.28
C PHE A 71 1.94 -6.19 -11.26
N ALA A 72 2.56 -5.20 -11.90
CA ALA A 72 1.92 -4.42 -12.96
C ALA A 72 1.45 -5.32 -14.12
N MET A 73 2.30 -6.25 -14.56
CA MET A 73 1.95 -7.24 -15.57
C MET A 73 0.80 -8.13 -15.13
N MET A 74 0.78 -8.62 -13.89
CA MET A 74 -0.31 -9.47 -13.37
C MET A 74 -1.66 -8.75 -13.40
N LEU A 75 -1.70 -7.50 -12.94
CA LEU A 75 -2.90 -6.64 -12.99
C LEU A 75 -3.36 -6.41 -14.43
N HIS A 76 -2.42 -6.10 -15.32
CA HIS A 76 -2.70 -5.90 -16.75
C HIS A 76 -3.27 -7.16 -17.41
N GLN A 77 -2.65 -8.33 -17.21
CA GLN A 77 -3.13 -9.60 -17.81
C GLN A 77 -4.51 -10.03 -17.31
N ARG A 78 -4.90 -9.57 -16.11
CA ARG A 78 -6.23 -9.81 -15.53
C ARG A 78 -7.28 -8.79 -15.93
N GLY A 79 -6.90 -7.74 -16.67
CA GLY A 79 -7.76 -6.62 -17.04
C GLY A 79 -8.35 -5.90 -15.84
N GLU A 80 -7.59 -5.80 -14.73
CA GLU A 80 -8.06 -5.06 -13.55
C GLU A 80 -8.17 -3.56 -13.89
N SER A 81 -9.14 -2.88 -13.27
CA SER A 81 -9.28 -1.42 -13.42
C SER A 81 -8.06 -0.71 -12.84
N THR A 82 -7.57 0.33 -13.52
CA THR A 82 -6.48 1.18 -13.00
C THR A 82 -6.88 1.94 -11.74
N ASP A 83 -8.18 2.15 -11.50
CA ASP A 83 -8.71 2.84 -10.30
C ASP A 83 -8.33 2.13 -8.99
N ILE A 84 -8.03 0.83 -9.05
CA ILE A 84 -7.60 0.05 -7.89
C ILE A 84 -6.30 0.58 -7.28
N LEU A 85 -5.43 1.16 -8.12
CA LEU A 85 -4.16 1.76 -7.67
C LEU A 85 -4.40 3.13 -7.03
N ALA A 86 -5.23 3.97 -7.67
CA ALA A 86 -5.58 5.29 -7.14
C ALA A 86 -6.26 5.14 -5.77
N LYS A 87 -7.26 4.27 -5.68
CA LYS A 87 -7.94 3.97 -4.42
C LYS A 87 -6.96 3.48 -3.35
N LYS A 88 -5.98 2.66 -3.72
CA LYS A 88 -5.02 2.15 -2.73
C LYS A 88 -4.09 3.23 -2.19
N ILE A 89 -3.67 4.16 -3.04
CA ILE A 89 -2.87 5.33 -2.61
C ILE A 89 -3.72 6.21 -1.69
N ASP A 90 -4.96 6.51 -2.08
CA ASP A 90 -5.89 7.30 -1.26
C ASP A 90 -6.17 6.67 0.11
N ASP A 91 -6.32 5.34 0.16
CA ASP A 91 -6.53 4.60 1.41
C ASP A 91 -5.29 4.68 2.33
N ASN A 92 -4.07 4.65 1.76
CA ASN A 92 -2.84 4.81 2.53
C ASN A 92 -2.70 6.24 3.07
N ASP A 93 -2.98 7.25 2.24
CA ASP A 93 -2.92 8.66 2.66
C ASP A 93 -3.94 8.96 3.75
N ARG A 94 -5.16 8.42 3.62
CA ARG A 94 -6.20 8.54 4.66
C ARG A 94 -5.78 7.90 5.97
N TYR A 95 -5.18 6.71 5.92
CA TYR A 95 -4.66 6.05 7.12
C TYR A 95 -3.59 6.90 7.82
N VAL A 96 -2.68 7.52 7.05
CA VAL A 96 -1.68 8.44 7.61
C VAL A 96 -2.34 9.65 8.26
N GLN A 97 -3.31 10.28 7.59
CA GLN A 97 -4.05 11.42 8.14
C GLN A 97 -4.80 11.06 9.43
N GLU A 98 -5.44 9.88 9.48
CA GLU A 98 -6.13 9.39 10.67
C GLU A 98 -5.16 9.18 11.85
N LEU A 99 -3.97 8.62 11.58
CA LEU A 99 -2.93 8.47 12.59
C LEU A 99 -2.41 9.82 13.08
N GLU A 100 -2.04 10.72 12.16
CA GLU A 100 -1.55 12.07 12.49
C GLU A 100 -2.57 12.83 13.33
N HIS A 101 -3.84 12.80 12.94
CA HIS A 101 -4.92 13.39 13.71
C HIS A 101 -5.03 12.77 15.10
N GLY A 102 -4.95 11.44 15.22
CA GLY A 102 -4.95 10.76 16.51
C GLY A 102 -3.80 11.18 17.41
N TYR A 103 -2.59 11.30 16.87
CA TYR A 103 -1.41 11.78 17.61
C TYR A 103 -1.57 13.24 18.06
N GLU A 104 -2.09 14.11 17.20
CA GLU A 104 -2.33 15.51 17.54
C GLU A 104 -3.37 15.65 18.65
N GLN A 105 -4.48 14.90 18.58
CA GLN A 105 -5.51 14.88 19.63
C GLN A 105 -4.94 14.38 20.97
N LEU A 106 -4.15 13.31 20.96
CA LEU A 106 -3.49 12.81 22.18
C LEU A 106 -2.54 13.86 22.77
N ASN A 107 -1.77 14.55 21.93
CA ASN A 107 -0.85 15.59 22.38
C ASN A 107 -1.61 16.78 23.01
N LEU A 108 -2.71 17.22 22.40
CA LEU A 108 -3.55 18.30 22.94
C LEU A 108 -4.15 17.93 24.30
N TRP A 109 -4.64 16.70 24.46
CA TRP A 109 -5.16 16.25 25.76
C TRP A 109 -4.09 16.18 26.83
N LEU A 110 -2.88 15.71 26.50
CA LEU A 110 -1.76 15.71 27.45
C LEU A 110 -1.40 17.12 27.90
N LEU A 111 -1.31 18.07 26.95
CA LEU A 111 -1.07 19.48 27.27
C LEU A 111 -2.19 20.08 28.13
N GLY A 112 -3.45 19.76 27.83
CA GLY A 112 -4.60 20.19 28.64
C GLY A 112 -4.56 19.64 30.07
N ILE A 113 -4.25 18.36 30.24
CA ILE A 113 -4.10 17.72 31.57
C ILE A 113 -2.99 18.41 32.37
N LEU A 114 -1.84 18.68 31.75
CA LEU A 114 -0.72 19.37 32.40
C LEU A 114 -1.12 20.78 32.82
N ALA A 115 -1.73 21.56 31.92
CA ALA A 115 -2.16 22.93 32.20
C ALA A 115 -3.25 23.00 33.29
N GLU A 116 -4.22 22.08 33.28
CA GLU A 116 -5.26 22.00 34.32
C GLU A 116 -4.66 21.63 35.68
N HIS A 117 -3.71 20.69 35.69
CA HIS A 117 -3.02 20.30 36.92
C HIS A 117 -2.16 21.44 37.48
N GLU A 118 -1.42 22.17 36.63
CA GLU A 118 -0.65 23.33 37.04
C GLU A 118 -1.52 24.45 37.63
N SER A 119 -2.73 24.63 37.12
CA SER A 119 -3.64 25.70 37.55
C SER A 119 -4.54 25.33 38.73
N THR A 120 -4.96 24.07 38.85
CA THR A 120 -5.98 23.65 39.83
C THR A 120 -5.49 22.58 40.81
N GLY A 121 -4.35 21.95 40.54
CA GLY A 121 -3.90 20.75 41.25
C GLY A 121 -4.67 19.47 40.91
N ASN A 122 -5.54 19.49 39.88
CA ASN A 122 -6.27 18.32 39.37
C ASN A 122 -6.37 18.35 37.83
N ALA A 123 -6.93 17.32 37.21
CA ALA A 123 -7.12 17.24 35.75
C ALA A 123 -8.49 16.68 35.36
N THR A 124 -9.50 16.89 36.20
CA THR A 124 -10.77 16.18 36.09
C THR A 124 -11.56 16.56 34.84
N ASN A 125 -11.50 17.82 34.41
CA ASN A 125 -12.27 18.27 33.25
C ASN A 125 -11.70 17.68 31.97
N THR A 126 -10.39 17.80 31.76
CA THR A 126 -9.74 17.27 30.55
C THR A 126 -9.87 15.74 30.46
N ILE A 127 -9.76 15.03 31.59
CA ILE A 127 -9.97 13.57 31.62
C ILE A 127 -11.41 13.18 31.24
N ASN A 128 -12.41 13.97 31.64
CA ASN A 128 -13.80 13.71 31.29
C ASN A 128 -14.06 13.96 29.80
N GLU A 129 -13.45 14.99 29.20
CA GLU A 129 -13.52 15.26 27.76
C GLU A 129 -12.96 14.10 26.94
N VAL A 130 -11.78 13.59 27.32
CA VAL A 130 -11.15 12.41 26.70
C VAL A 130 -12.10 11.21 26.77
N ARG A 131 -12.67 10.95 27.95
CA ARG A 131 -13.59 9.82 28.16
C ARG A 131 -14.84 9.95 27.29
N GLN A 132 -15.41 11.15 27.19
CA GLN A 132 -16.57 11.41 26.37
C GLN A 132 -16.28 11.21 24.88
N TYR A 133 -15.12 11.68 24.40
CA TYR A 133 -14.68 11.47 23.03
C TYR A 133 -14.65 9.97 22.66
N TYR A 134 -13.98 9.14 23.43
CA TYR A 134 -13.89 7.70 23.16
C TYR A 134 -15.24 6.97 23.30
N THR A 135 -16.10 7.42 24.22
CA THR A 135 -17.46 6.90 24.35
C THR A 135 -18.27 7.18 23.07
N ASN A 136 -18.19 8.38 22.53
CA ASN A 136 -18.88 8.76 21.30
C ASN A 136 -18.33 8.00 20.08
N MET A 137 -17.01 7.81 20.01
CA MET A 137 -16.35 7.09 18.92
C MET A 137 -16.70 5.58 18.93
N GLY A 138 -16.74 4.96 20.11
CA GLY A 138 -17.18 3.57 20.28
C GLY A 138 -18.64 3.34 19.85
N ASN A 139 -19.52 4.31 20.14
CA ASN A 139 -20.93 4.28 19.73
C ASN A 139 -21.12 4.48 18.21
N ALA A 140 -20.25 5.25 17.56
CA ALA A 140 -20.26 5.44 16.11
C ALA A 140 -19.81 4.17 15.35
N ASN A 141 -18.83 3.45 15.88
CA ASN A 141 -18.27 2.24 15.27
C ASN A 141 -19.08 0.96 15.57
N GLY A 142 -19.94 0.97 16.59
CA GLY A 142 -20.82 -0.15 16.97
C GLY A 142 -22.14 -0.27 16.19
N LYS A 143 -22.39 0.61 15.20
CA LYS A 143 -23.51 0.48 14.25
C LYS A 143 -23.01 -0.12 12.93
N LYS A 144 -22.76 -1.43 12.92
CA LYS A 144 -22.69 -2.26 11.70
C LYS A 144 -23.48 -3.54 11.91
#